data_AF-A0ABD3VJA8-F1
#
_entry.id   AF-A0ABD3VJA8-F1
#
_cell.length_a   1.000
_cell.length_b   1.000
_cell.length_c   1.000
_cell.angle_alpha   90.00
_cell.angle_beta   90.00
_cell.angle_gamma   90.00
#
_symmetry.space_group_name_H-M   'P 1'
#
loop_
_entity.id
_entity.type
_entity.pdbx_description
1 polymer ?
#
loop_
_entity_poly.entity_id
_entity_poly.type
_entity_poly.pdbx_seq_one_letter_code
_entity_poly.pdbx_strand_id
1 'polypeptide(L)'
;MAQINNSYDEKKRSDIYPDYYISWENSADTYTVDGSHNKSHLHPNISHNDFYQYSELFYQLHDFEGKIYVYLWTFLVILTALGNVLIVAVFVRKSMRTSTNLILLFIAISDSLTGLVTLPTYIHVFTSGYDGWVSLNEGWCEAFMMFKFYISKAFHTVSIWLTFFLGFQRFMFVWFPFKTKFWFTTCRNMIAVTIITIVAFVIHSYHLNESKADKIRGYCQWDFEEPCVKTCIFLWMILLFVNILPSILLLVLTILMIQKLFNQNIRKESFTAEQNRDRAQQNKRASIIVVWIAIIFLIPEIPYGIFLLVTVIKKHGGNNSLTLRTIHLCHVIYEIALLISFHANFWVYIIINRRFRDELKSMFRHGIRTLMSKSSTASITTVSKEMNRSQSQITKGTDVNEQSTLV
;
A
#
# COMPACT_ATOMS: atom_id res chain seq x y z
N MET A 1 49.35 34.70 7.31
CA MET A 1 48.62 35.79 8.00
C MET A 1 47.43 36.15 7.12
N ALA A 2 46.16 36.07 7.50
CA ALA A 2 45.52 35.85 8.78
C ALA A 2 44.20 35.09 8.57
N GLN A 3 43.84 34.24 9.55
CA GLN A 3 42.55 33.58 9.72
C GLN A 3 41.55 34.56 10.33
N ILE A 4 40.46 34.91 9.65
CA ILE A 4 39.22 35.54 10.18
C ILE A 4 38.16 35.25 9.09
N ASN A 5 37.07 34.49 9.21
CA ASN A 5 36.02 34.35 10.22
C ASN A 5 35.31 32.98 9.98
N ASN A 6 35.45 32.00 10.87
CA ASN A 6 34.59 30.79 10.89
C ASN A 6 33.69 30.71 12.13
N SER A 7 33.80 31.66 13.05
CA SER A 7 33.10 31.62 14.34
C SER A 7 31.61 31.99 14.28
N TYR A 8 31.15 32.67 13.21
CA TYR A 8 29.74 33.06 13.07
C TYR A 8 28.86 31.94 12.49
N ASP A 9 29.42 31.07 11.64
CA ASP A 9 28.71 29.92 11.06
C ASP A 9 28.63 28.73 12.01
N GLU A 10 29.62 28.53 12.90
CA GLU A 10 29.55 27.47 13.94
C GLU A 10 28.51 27.76 15.02
N LYS A 11 28.27 29.04 15.33
CA LYS A 11 27.24 29.43 16.31
C LYS A 11 25.83 29.21 15.76
N LYS A 12 25.63 29.40 14.45
CA LYS A 12 24.36 29.08 13.78
C LYS A 12 24.15 27.56 13.59
N ARG A 13 25.22 26.78 13.54
CA ARG A 13 25.19 25.31 13.45
C ARG A 13 24.85 24.64 14.79
N SER A 14 25.31 25.22 15.91
CA SER A 14 25.04 24.71 17.27
C SER A 14 23.62 25.02 17.79
N ASP A 15 22.97 26.07 17.27
CA ASP A 15 21.58 26.39 17.62
C ASP A 15 20.54 25.54 16.84
N ILE A 16 20.95 24.79 15.80
CA ILE A 16 20.07 23.99 14.93
C ILE A 16 20.22 22.48 15.13
N TYR A 17 21.39 22.00 15.58
CA TYR A 17 21.64 20.59 15.88
C TYR A 17 22.30 20.46 17.26
N PRO A 18 21.59 20.07 18.32
CA PRO A 18 22.24 19.66 19.55
C PRO A 18 22.92 18.30 19.31
N ASP A 19 24.26 18.30 19.28
CA ASP A 19 25.08 17.10 19.37
C ASP A 19 24.84 16.42 20.73
N TYR A 20 23.91 15.46 20.76
CA TYR A 20 23.82 14.48 21.83
C TYR A 20 24.10 13.09 21.26
N TYR A 21 25.35 12.68 21.40
CA TYR A 21 25.73 11.27 21.43
C TYR A 21 25.07 10.64 22.66
N ILE A 22 23.96 9.93 22.48
CA ILE A 22 23.40 9.06 23.52
C ILE A 22 24.21 7.76 23.51
N SER A 23 25.13 7.65 24.47
CA SER A 23 25.73 6.39 24.87
C SER A 23 24.68 5.55 25.61
N TRP A 24 24.46 4.33 25.12
CA TRP A 24 23.73 3.31 25.87
C TRP A 24 24.77 2.56 26.70
N GLU A 25 25.09 3.07 27.89
CA GLU A 25 25.88 2.32 28.86
C GLU A 25 25.12 2.17 30.17
N ASN A 26 25.09 0.92 30.61
CA ASN A 26 24.20 0.36 31.61
C ASN A 26 24.27 1.04 32.96
N SER A 27 23.11 1.13 33.62
CA SER A 27 23.05 1.25 35.07
C SER A 27 23.62 0.00 35.73
N ALA A 28 24.84 0.09 36.21
CA ALA A 28 25.34 -0.61 37.39
C ALA A 28 26.62 0.11 37.80
N ASP A 29 26.59 0.81 38.94
CA ASP A 29 27.60 0.64 40.00
C ASP A 29 27.44 1.67 41.11
N THR A 30 27.05 1.13 42.27
CA THR A 30 27.60 1.40 43.61
C THR A 30 27.64 2.85 44.13
N TYR A 31 26.71 3.13 45.04
CA TYR A 31 26.87 4.16 46.07
C TYR A 31 28.20 3.96 46.81
N THR A 32 29.11 4.92 46.69
CA THR A 32 30.19 5.13 47.66
C THR A 32 30.17 6.59 48.08
N VAL A 33 29.91 6.78 49.37
CA VAL A 33 30.06 8.05 50.08
C VAL A 33 31.54 8.21 50.36
N ASP A 34 32.19 9.27 49.86
CA ASP A 34 33.34 9.83 50.56
C ASP A 34 33.64 11.29 50.21
N GLY A 35 34.00 12.04 51.27
CA GLY A 35 34.99 13.12 51.31
C GLY A 35 34.93 14.32 50.35
N SER A 36 34.38 15.43 50.86
CA SER A 36 34.99 16.78 50.83
C SER A 36 35.58 17.33 49.52
N HIS A 37 34.96 18.37 48.93
CA HIS A 37 35.56 19.71 48.80
C HIS A 37 34.60 20.73 48.15
N ASN A 38 34.58 21.93 48.75
CA ASN A 38 33.89 23.15 48.33
C ASN A 38 33.99 23.44 46.82
N LYS A 39 32.83 23.72 46.19
CA LYS A 39 32.69 24.78 45.19
C LYS A 39 31.26 25.29 45.15
N SER A 40 31.13 26.57 45.51
CA SER A 40 29.94 27.41 45.36
C SER A 40 29.42 27.38 43.93
N HIS A 41 28.23 26.82 43.73
CA HIS A 41 27.43 27.05 42.53
C HIS A 41 26.06 27.56 42.96
N LEU A 42 25.73 28.77 42.50
CA LEU A 42 24.37 29.28 42.48
C LEU A 42 23.47 28.19 41.91
N HIS A 43 22.51 27.72 42.71
CA HIS A 43 21.32 27.07 42.18
C HIS A 43 20.44 28.16 41.54
N PRO A 44 20.18 28.15 40.23
CA PRO A 44 18.87 28.59 39.80
C PRO A 44 17.89 27.49 40.23
N ASN A 45 16.92 27.86 41.06
CA ASN A 45 15.72 27.05 41.29
C ASN A 45 15.05 26.82 39.92
N ILE A 46 15.29 25.65 39.32
CA ILE A 46 14.54 25.20 38.16
C ILE A 46 13.17 24.79 38.67
N SER A 47 12.20 25.67 38.48
CA SER A 47 10.78 25.37 38.60
C SER A 47 10.45 24.20 37.68
N HIS A 48 9.96 23.10 38.26
CA HIS A 48 9.16 22.09 37.55
C HIS A 48 7.95 22.80 36.90
N ASN A 49 8.04 23.20 35.62
CA ASN A 49 6.89 23.28 34.70
C ASN A 49 7.15 23.78 33.26
N ASP A 50 8.38 24.08 32.83
CA ASP A 50 8.61 24.44 31.43
C ASP A 50 9.10 23.24 30.61
N PHE A 51 8.18 22.31 30.29
CA PHE A 51 8.45 21.36 29.18
C PHE A 51 8.40 22.16 27.87
N TYR A 52 9.57 22.55 27.35
CA TYR A 52 9.68 23.10 26.00
C TYR A 52 9.20 22.06 25.00
N GLN A 53 8.06 22.32 24.37
CA GLN A 53 7.51 21.47 23.31
C GLN A 53 8.15 21.87 21.98
N TYR A 54 8.75 20.92 21.27
CA TYR A 54 9.38 21.19 19.98
C TYR A 54 8.34 21.58 18.91
N SER A 55 8.62 22.66 18.17
CA SER A 55 7.79 23.09 17.04
C SER A 55 8.08 22.31 15.75
N GLU A 56 9.30 21.81 15.62
CA GLU A 56 9.79 20.96 14.52
C GLU A 56 10.12 19.57 15.07
N LEU A 57 9.73 18.53 14.35
CA LEU A 57 9.85 17.14 14.73
C LEU A 57 10.79 16.40 13.78
N PHE A 58 11.72 15.62 14.31
CA PHE A 58 12.74 14.92 13.54
C PHE A 58 12.36 13.46 13.29
N TYR A 59 12.32 13.03 12.04
CA TYR A 59 12.24 11.62 11.65
C TYR A 59 13.63 11.09 11.32
N GLN A 60 14.05 9.97 11.93
CA GLN A 60 15.33 9.35 11.64
C GLN A 60 15.29 8.59 10.32
N LEU A 61 16.19 8.96 9.40
CA LEU A 61 16.29 8.41 8.06
C LEU A 61 17.60 7.65 7.88
N HIS A 62 17.54 6.39 7.46
CA HIS A 62 18.74 5.65 7.08
C HIS A 62 19.06 5.79 5.60
N ASP A 63 20.34 5.71 5.22
CA ASP A 63 20.84 5.92 3.85
C ASP A 63 20.12 5.13 2.76
N PHE A 64 19.62 3.93 3.09
CA PHE A 64 18.90 3.07 2.15
C PHE A 64 17.44 3.49 1.96
N GLU A 65 16.80 4.06 2.99
CA GLU A 65 15.37 4.39 2.99
C GLU A 65 15.06 5.45 1.94
N GLY A 66 15.82 6.54 1.90
CA GLY A 66 15.60 7.63 0.95
C GLY A 66 15.61 7.14 -0.50
N LYS A 67 16.66 6.42 -0.90
CA LYS A 67 16.78 5.89 -2.28
C LYS A 67 15.68 4.86 -2.61
N ILE A 68 15.39 3.95 -1.68
CA ILE A 68 14.42 2.88 -1.93
C ILE A 68 13.00 3.45 -2.00
N TYR A 69 12.62 4.32 -1.06
CA TYR A 69 11.27 4.87 -1.01
C TYR A 69 10.99 5.90 -2.11
N VAL A 70 11.97 6.74 -2.47
CA VAL A 70 11.79 7.73 -3.53
C VAL A 70 11.72 7.07 -4.91
N TYR A 71 12.63 6.13 -5.22
CA TYR A 71 12.72 5.57 -6.57
C TYR A 71 11.98 4.25 -6.71
N LEU A 72 12.39 3.21 -5.98
CA LEU A 72 11.91 1.85 -6.20
C LEU A 72 10.46 1.68 -5.74
N TRP A 73 10.15 2.10 -4.51
CA TRP A 73 8.79 2.04 -3.97
C TRP A 73 7.82 2.83 -4.84
N THR A 74 8.13 4.10 -5.17
CA THR A 74 7.28 4.93 -6.04
C THR A 74 7.00 4.25 -7.38
N PHE A 75 8.04 3.71 -8.03
CA PHE A 75 7.89 2.96 -9.28
C PHE A 75 6.96 1.76 -9.10
N LEU A 76 7.16 0.95 -8.05
CA LEU A 76 6.34 -0.23 -7.78
C LEU A 76 4.89 0.10 -7.45
N VAL A 77 4.62 1.17 -6.71
CA VAL A 77 3.24 1.63 -6.43
C VAL A 77 2.54 2.02 -7.72
N ILE A 78 3.19 2.81 -8.58
CA ILE A 78 2.63 3.23 -9.87
C ILE A 78 2.37 2.01 -10.75
N LEU A 79 3.34 1.11 -10.87
CA LEU A 79 3.23 -0.12 -11.65
C LEU A 79 2.09 -1.03 -11.15
N THR A 80 1.96 -1.16 -9.83
CA THR A 80 0.89 -1.93 -9.18
C THR A 80 -0.47 -1.29 -9.46
N ALA A 81 -0.59 0.03 -9.29
CA ALA A 81 -1.82 0.77 -9.57
C ALA A 81 -2.26 0.61 -11.03
N LEU A 82 -1.33 0.73 -11.99
CA LEU A 82 -1.63 0.53 -13.41
C LEU A 82 -2.14 -0.90 -13.70
N GLY A 83 -1.46 -1.92 -13.16
CA GLY A 83 -1.89 -3.31 -13.31
C GLY A 83 -3.28 -3.56 -12.72
N ASN A 84 -3.54 -3.03 -11.53
CA ASN A 84 -4.82 -3.16 -10.85
C ASN A 84 -5.94 -2.36 -11.53
N VAL A 85 -5.66 -1.19 -12.10
CA VAL A 85 -6.62 -0.45 -12.93
C VAL A 85 -7.06 -1.30 -14.12
N LEU A 86 -6.13 -1.99 -14.80
CA LEU A 86 -6.49 -2.92 -15.87
C LEU A 86 -7.34 -4.10 -15.37
N ILE A 87 -7.03 -4.64 -14.18
CA ILE A 87 -7.83 -5.70 -13.55
C ILE A 87 -9.27 -5.23 -13.32
N VAL A 88 -9.43 -4.08 -12.66
CA VAL A 88 -10.72 -3.46 -12.37
C VAL A 88 -11.48 -3.19 -13.67
N ALA A 89 -10.84 -2.57 -14.66
CA ALA A 89 -11.47 -2.21 -15.92
C ALA A 89 -11.98 -3.44 -16.69
N VAL A 90 -11.27 -4.57 -16.65
CA VAL A 90 -11.73 -5.84 -17.23
C VAL A 90 -12.90 -6.43 -16.44
N PHE A 91 -12.83 -6.48 -15.11
CA PHE A 91 -13.87 -7.11 -14.28
C PHE A 91 -15.18 -6.32 -14.19
N VAL A 92 -15.16 -5.00 -14.42
CA VAL A 92 -16.37 -4.18 -14.50
C VAL A 92 -17.20 -4.47 -15.77
N ARG A 93 -16.58 -5.00 -16.83
CA ARG A 93 -17.30 -5.32 -18.09
C ARG A 93 -18.42 -6.31 -17.87
N LYS A 94 -19.56 -6.09 -18.53
CA LYS A 94 -20.79 -6.89 -18.40
C LYS A 94 -20.55 -8.40 -18.55
N SER A 95 -19.67 -8.82 -19.46
CA SER A 95 -19.31 -10.23 -19.71
C SER A 95 -18.53 -10.89 -18.57
N MET A 96 -17.87 -10.09 -17.73
CA MET A 96 -17.05 -10.57 -16.61
C MET A 96 -17.75 -10.41 -15.25
N ARG A 97 -18.95 -9.84 -15.18
CA ARG A 97 -19.64 -9.62 -13.90
C ARG A 97 -20.07 -10.94 -13.28
N THR A 98 -19.43 -11.29 -12.16
CA THR A 98 -19.79 -12.45 -11.33
C THR A 98 -19.61 -12.07 -9.86
N SER A 99 -20.27 -12.80 -8.95
CA SER A 99 -20.13 -12.53 -7.52
C SER A 99 -18.69 -12.70 -7.02
N THR A 100 -17.89 -13.56 -7.65
CA THR A 100 -16.47 -13.66 -7.32
C THR A 100 -15.62 -12.55 -7.94
N ASN A 101 -15.86 -12.17 -9.20
CA ASN A 101 -15.08 -11.10 -9.81
C ASN A 101 -15.31 -9.75 -9.12
N LEU A 102 -16.44 -9.58 -8.42
CA LEU A 102 -16.67 -8.48 -7.48
C LEU A 102 -15.61 -8.47 -6.36
N ILE A 103 -15.35 -9.61 -5.71
CA ILE A 103 -14.34 -9.71 -4.64
C ILE A 103 -12.95 -9.42 -5.20
N LEU A 104 -12.60 -9.99 -6.37
CA LEU A 104 -11.32 -9.75 -7.04
C LEU A 104 -11.11 -8.26 -7.38
N LEU A 105 -12.19 -7.57 -7.77
CA LEU A 105 -12.17 -6.14 -8.03
C LEU A 105 -11.86 -5.35 -6.75
N PHE A 106 -12.49 -5.68 -5.62
CA PHE A 106 -12.22 -4.99 -4.35
C PHE A 106 -10.82 -5.28 -3.82
N ILE A 107 -10.27 -6.49 -4.02
CA ILE A 107 -8.86 -6.81 -3.73
C ILE A 107 -7.93 -5.88 -4.53
N ALA A 108 -8.14 -5.75 -5.84
CA ALA A 108 -7.32 -4.87 -6.68
C ALA A 108 -7.41 -3.38 -6.26
N ILE A 109 -8.58 -2.94 -5.80
CA ILE A 109 -8.76 -1.58 -5.24
C ILE A 109 -7.98 -1.42 -3.94
N SER A 110 -8.13 -2.33 -2.98
CA SER A 110 -7.41 -2.27 -1.70
C SER A 110 -5.89 -2.38 -1.86
N ASP A 111 -5.41 -3.25 -2.77
CA ASP A 111 -3.99 -3.38 -3.08
C ASP A 111 -3.41 -2.06 -3.62
N SER A 112 -4.15 -1.39 -4.51
CA SER A 112 -3.73 -0.10 -5.07
C SER A 112 -3.71 0.99 -4.01
N LEU A 113 -4.76 1.06 -3.18
CA LEU A 113 -4.88 2.08 -2.14
C LEU A 113 -3.86 1.89 -1.02
N THR A 114 -3.38 0.67 -0.77
CA THR A 114 -2.32 0.40 0.21
C THR A 114 -1.06 1.23 -0.08
N GLY A 115 -0.65 1.35 -1.35
CA GLY A 115 0.51 2.15 -1.74
C GLY A 115 0.18 3.60 -2.15
N LEU A 116 -0.92 3.82 -2.88
CA LEU A 116 -1.23 5.14 -3.44
C LEU A 116 -1.45 6.22 -2.38
N VAL A 117 -2.07 5.86 -1.25
CA VAL A 117 -2.37 6.81 -0.17
C VAL A 117 -1.12 7.31 0.54
N THR A 118 -0.02 6.53 0.53
CA THR A 118 1.23 6.91 1.18
C THR A 118 2.16 7.71 0.29
N LEU A 119 1.98 7.68 -1.04
CA LEU A 119 2.88 8.33 -1.98
C LEU A 119 3.17 9.81 -1.68
N PRO A 120 2.17 10.67 -1.41
CA PRO A 120 2.45 12.09 -1.21
C PRO A 120 3.34 12.34 0.02
N THR A 121 3.04 11.67 1.13
CA THR A 121 3.80 11.82 2.37
C THR A 121 5.17 11.15 2.29
N TYR A 122 5.28 10.01 1.61
CA TYR A 122 6.57 9.35 1.38
C TYR A 122 7.48 10.21 0.50
N ILE A 123 6.99 10.77 -0.60
CA ILE A 123 7.78 11.64 -1.46
C ILE A 123 8.27 12.85 -0.66
N HIS A 124 7.40 13.49 0.12
CA HIS A 124 7.79 14.63 0.95
C HIS A 124 8.88 14.25 1.97
N VAL A 125 8.61 13.26 2.83
CA VAL A 125 9.52 12.89 3.92
C VAL A 125 10.86 12.36 3.39
N PHE A 126 10.84 11.51 2.36
CA PHE A 126 12.05 10.84 1.88
C PHE A 126 12.87 11.66 0.87
N THR A 127 12.36 12.80 0.36
CA THR A 127 13.14 13.75 -0.44
C THR A 127 13.67 14.94 0.35
N SER A 128 13.05 15.26 1.48
CA SER A 128 13.45 16.37 2.36
C SER A 128 14.53 16.01 3.39
N GLY A 129 15.07 14.79 3.36
CA GLY A 129 16.10 14.35 4.32
C GLY A 129 17.50 14.92 4.03
N TYR A 130 18.16 15.38 5.09
CA TYR A 130 19.55 15.84 5.08
C TYR A 130 20.29 15.19 6.27
N ASP A 131 21.49 14.67 6.05
CA ASP A 131 22.36 14.07 7.08
C ASP A 131 21.67 13.04 8.02
N GLY A 132 20.81 12.20 7.45
CA GLY A 132 20.15 11.10 8.19
C GLY A 132 18.92 11.50 9.01
N TRP A 133 18.45 12.74 8.87
CA TRP A 133 17.26 13.23 9.56
C TRP A 133 16.36 14.03 8.61
N VAL A 134 15.07 14.11 8.95
CA VAL A 134 14.08 14.94 8.26
C VAL A 134 13.37 15.79 9.30
N SER A 135 13.39 17.12 9.15
CA SER A 135 12.58 18.03 9.96
C SER A 135 11.17 18.13 9.37
N LEU A 136 10.16 17.91 10.19
CA LEU A 136 8.75 17.97 9.84
C LEU A 136 8.01 18.83 10.85
N ASN A 137 7.14 19.72 10.38
CA ASN A 137 6.16 20.32 11.27
C ASN A 137 5.14 19.27 11.76
N GLU A 138 4.37 19.63 12.80
CA GLU A 138 3.38 18.74 13.41
C GLU A 138 2.39 18.14 12.39
N GLY A 139 1.87 18.97 11.48
CA GLY A 139 0.88 18.53 10.49
C GLY A 139 1.45 17.51 9.49
N TRP A 140 2.69 17.68 9.03
CA TRP A 140 3.34 16.72 8.14
C TRP A 140 3.71 15.43 8.84
N CYS A 141 4.16 15.50 10.09
CA CYS A 141 4.41 14.31 10.90
C CYS A 141 3.12 13.50 11.10
N GLU A 142 2.03 14.16 11.51
CA GLU A 142 0.74 13.53 11.70
C GLU A 142 0.22 12.92 10.39
N ALA A 143 0.27 13.65 9.28
CA ALA A 143 -0.12 13.14 7.97
C ALA A 143 0.71 11.91 7.59
N PHE A 144 2.03 11.97 7.70
CA PHE A 144 2.92 10.85 7.38
C PHE A 144 2.55 9.60 8.19
N MET A 145 2.38 9.74 9.50
CA MET A 145 2.01 8.64 10.39
C MET A 145 0.62 8.07 10.08
N MET A 146 -0.37 8.93 9.84
CA MET A 146 -1.74 8.53 9.54
C MET A 146 -1.84 7.79 8.21
N PHE A 147 -1.21 8.30 7.15
CA PHE A 147 -1.21 7.62 5.86
C PHE A 147 -0.45 6.30 5.92
N LYS A 148 0.73 6.27 6.57
CA LYS A 148 1.62 5.10 6.65
C LYS A 148 1.04 3.97 7.50
N PHE A 149 0.57 4.29 8.70
CA PHE A 149 0.25 3.28 9.71
C PHE A 149 -1.24 3.08 9.93
N TYR A 150 -2.10 4.05 9.61
CA TYR A 150 -3.55 3.88 9.72
C TYR A 150 -4.18 3.53 8.37
N ILE A 151 -4.19 4.47 7.42
CA ILE A 151 -4.96 4.32 6.17
C ILE A 151 -4.39 3.19 5.31
N SER A 152 -3.07 3.19 5.07
CA SER A 152 -2.41 2.15 4.28
C SER A 152 -2.56 0.76 4.90
N LYS A 153 -2.33 0.61 6.22
CA LYS A 153 -2.45 -0.68 6.90
C LYS A 153 -3.89 -1.18 6.98
N ALA A 154 -4.88 -0.29 7.06
CA ALA A 154 -6.29 -0.65 6.95
C ALA A 154 -6.61 -1.24 5.57
N PHE A 155 -6.23 -0.57 4.47
CA PHE A 155 -6.41 -1.13 3.12
C PHE A 155 -5.66 -2.44 2.90
N HIS A 156 -4.46 -2.56 3.45
CA HIS A 156 -3.72 -3.82 3.42
C HIS A 156 -4.52 -4.95 4.10
N THR A 157 -5.06 -4.67 5.29
CA THR A 157 -5.89 -5.61 6.05
C THR A 157 -7.16 -6.00 5.30
N VAL A 158 -7.79 -5.05 4.58
CA VAL A 158 -8.91 -5.35 3.69
C VAL A 158 -8.49 -6.36 2.62
N SER A 159 -7.34 -6.17 1.97
CA SER A 159 -6.84 -7.11 0.96
C SER A 159 -6.61 -8.51 1.53
N ILE A 160 -5.98 -8.62 2.70
CA ILE A 160 -5.75 -9.90 3.41
C ILE A 160 -7.07 -10.66 3.58
N TRP A 161 -8.06 -10.01 4.21
CA TRP A 161 -9.31 -10.64 4.58
C TRP A 161 -10.22 -10.92 3.37
N LEU A 162 -10.17 -10.08 2.32
CA LEU A 162 -10.85 -10.36 1.07
C LEU A 162 -10.22 -11.54 0.32
N THR A 163 -8.89 -11.68 0.37
CA THR A 163 -8.18 -12.83 -0.21
C THR A 163 -8.54 -14.13 0.50
N PHE A 164 -8.60 -14.09 1.84
CA PHE A 164 -9.15 -15.21 2.63
C PHE A 164 -10.60 -15.51 2.26
N PHE A 165 -11.48 -14.51 2.23
CA PHE A 165 -12.90 -14.69 1.92
C PHE A 165 -13.11 -15.27 0.53
N LEU A 166 -12.32 -14.83 -0.45
CA LEU A 166 -12.26 -15.40 -1.78
C LEU A 166 -11.84 -16.88 -1.76
N GLY A 167 -10.78 -17.22 -1.01
CA GLY A 167 -10.32 -18.59 -0.81
C GLY A 167 -11.41 -19.47 -0.22
N PHE A 168 -12.09 -18.99 0.82
CA PHE A 168 -13.21 -19.67 1.45
C PHE A 168 -14.38 -19.85 0.47
N GLN A 169 -14.73 -18.81 -0.28
CA GLN A 169 -15.76 -18.88 -1.31
C GLN A 169 -15.43 -19.98 -2.34
N ARG A 170 -14.18 -20.07 -2.81
CA ARG A 170 -13.73 -21.10 -3.75
C ARG A 170 -13.76 -22.49 -3.14
N PHE A 171 -13.28 -22.65 -1.92
CA PHE A 171 -13.36 -23.90 -1.18
C PHE A 171 -14.81 -24.41 -1.15
N MET A 172 -15.76 -23.53 -0.78
CA MET A 172 -17.17 -23.87 -0.74
C MET A 172 -17.71 -24.26 -2.12
N PHE A 173 -17.36 -23.54 -3.20
CA PHE A 173 -17.77 -23.90 -4.57
C PHE A 173 -17.31 -25.29 -5.01
N VAL A 174 -16.12 -25.72 -4.56
CA VAL A 174 -15.56 -27.02 -4.93
C VAL A 174 -16.17 -28.15 -4.09
N TRP A 175 -16.45 -27.91 -2.80
CA TRP A 175 -16.97 -28.94 -1.89
C TRP A 175 -18.50 -29.04 -1.90
N PHE A 176 -19.20 -27.93 -2.10
CA PHE A 176 -20.67 -27.85 -2.05
C PHE A 176 -21.26 -27.14 -3.28
N PRO A 177 -21.08 -27.69 -4.50
CA PRO A 177 -21.42 -27.01 -5.75
C PRO A 177 -22.91 -26.63 -5.89
N PHE A 178 -23.82 -27.34 -5.20
CA PHE A 178 -25.26 -27.08 -5.27
C PHE A 178 -25.75 -25.99 -4.30
N LYS A 179 -25.14 -25.84 -3.12
CA LYS A 179 -25.58 -24.86 -2.09
C LYS A 179 -24.97 -23.47 -2.28
N THR A 180 -23.81 -23.40 -2.92
CA THR A 180 -22.99 -22.18 -3.03
C THR A 180 -23.60 -21.06 -3.85
N LYS A 181 -24.44 -21.37 -4.85
CA LYS A 181 -25.16 -20.34 -5.63
C LYS A 181 -26.13 -19.52 -4.77
N PHE A 182 -26.71 -20.13 -3.74
CA PHE A 182 -27.59 -19.42 -2.82
C PHE A 182 -26.78 -18.63 -1.78
N TRP A 183 -25.64 -19.15 -1.34
CA TRP A 183 -24.85 -18.53 -0.27
C TRP A 183 -24.07 -17.30 -0.74
N PHE A 184 -23.51 -17.34 -1.96
CA PHE A 184 -22.60 -16.31 -2.46
C PHE A 184 -23.17 -15.51 -3.64
N THR A 185 -24.28 -14.82 -3.38
CA THR A 185 -24.85 -13.85 -4.32
C THR A 185 -24.06 -12.55 -4.32
N THR A 186 -24.20 -11.74 -5.37
CA THR A 186 -23.53 -10.44 -5.47
C THR A 186 -23.85 -9.52 -4.29
N CYS A 187 -25.11 -9.48 -3.85
CA CYS A 187 -25.54 -8.66 -2.71
C CYS A 187 -24.87 -9.13 -1.41
N ARG A 188 -24.88 -10.44 -1.12
CA ARG A 188 -24.23 -10.99 0.09
C ARG A 188 -22.72 -10.77 0.09
N ASN A 189 -22.08 -10.94 -1.07
CA ASN A 189 -20.66 -10.66 -1.20
C ASN A 189 -20.34 -9.19 -0.99
N MET A 190 -21.18 -8.27 -1.48
CA MET A 190 -21.02 -6.84 -1.25
C MET A 190 -21.16 -6.48 0.24
N ILE A 191 -22.13 -7.06 0.95
CA ILE A 191 -22.26 -6.93 2.41
C ILE A 191 -20.99 -7.43 3.10
N ALA A 192 -20.48 -8.61 2.73
CA ALA A 192 -19.26 -9.14 3.29
C ALA A 192 -18.04 -8.22 3.05
N VAL A 193 -17.88 -7.68 1.84
CA VAL A 193 -16.83 -6.69 1.54
C VAL A 193 -16.98 -5.46 2.43
N THR A 194 -18.18 -4.90 2.56
CA THR A 194 -18.42 -3.71 3.39
C THR A 194 -18.08 -3.98 4.86
N ILE A 195 -18.49 -5.13 5.41
CA ILE A 195 -18.17 -5.51 6.78
C ILE A 195 -16.65 -5.65 6.97
N ILE A 196 -15.97 -6.37 6.06
CA ILE A 196 -14.51 -6.55 6.11
C ILE A 196 -13.80 -5.19 6.08
N THR A 197 -14.24 -4.27 5.21
CA THR A 197 -13.68 -2.92 5.15
C THR A 197 -13.86 -2.17 6.47
N ILE A 198 -15.08 -2.13 7.02
CA ILE A 198 -15.35 -1.43 8.29
C ILE A 198 -14.50 -2.02 9.41
N VAL A 199 -14.49 -3.35 9.56
CA VAL A 199 -13.73 -4.03 10.62
C VAL A 199 -12.23 -3.75 10.49
N ALA A 200 -11.67 -3.74 9.28
CA ALA A 200 -10.27 -3.42 9.07
C ALA A 200 -9.92 -2.01 9.56
N PHE A 201 -10.72 -0.99 9.23
CA PHE A 201 -10.50 0.38 9.72
C PHE A 201 -10.68 0.49 11.23
N VAL A 202 -11.63 -0.24 11.82
CA VAL A 202 -11.83 -0.28 13.28
C VAL A 202 -10.62 -0.89 13.98
N ILE A 203 -10.05 -1.99 13.46
CA ILE A 203 -8.86 -2.64 14.05
C ILE A 203 -7.67 -1.66 14.13
N HIS A 204 -7.48 -0.83 13.10
CA HIS A 204 -6.38 0.15 13.07
C HIS A 204 -6.72 1.49 13.73
N SER A 205 -7.94 1.67 14.25
CA SER A 205 -8.40 2.93 14.86
C SER A 205 -7.60 3.37 16.09
N TYR A 206 -6.83 2.45 16.70
CA TYR A 206 -5.87 2.78 17.76
C TYR A 206 -4.95 3.95 17.37
N HIS A 207 -4.56 4.03 16.10
CA HIS A 207 -3.67 5.07 15.56
C HIS A 207 -4.30 6.47 15.51
N LEU A 208 -5.62 6.57 15.62
CA LEU A 208 -6.32 7.86 15.67
C LEU A 208 -6.10 8.57 17.00
N ASN A 209 -6.01 7.81 18.09
CA ASN A 209 -6.07 8.36 19.45
C ASN A 209 -4.68 8.58 20.07
N GLU A 210 -3.64 7.95 19.53
CA GLU A 210 -2.29 8.06 20.06
C GLU A 210 -1.55 9.31 19.55
N SER A 211 -0.60 9.80 20.34
CA SER A 211 0.30 10.88 19.96
C SER A 211 1.21 10.39 18.82
N LYS A 212 1.14 11.08 17.68
CA LYS A 212 1.91 10.75 16.46
C LYS A 212 3.32 11.34 16.48
N ALA A 213 3.67 12.00 17.58
CA ALA A 213 4.90 12.73 17.79
C ALA A 213 5.30 12.65 19.27
N ASP A 214 6.56 12.35 19.53
CA ASP A 214 7.19 12.57 20.84
C ASP A 214 7.58 14.04 20.90
N LYS A 215 6.64 14.88 21.32
CA LYS A 215 6.83 16.34 21.35
C LYS A 215 7.81 16.79 22.44
N ILE A 216 8.09 15.92 23.40
CA ILE A 216 9.05 16.14 24.48
C ILE A 216 10.46 16.01 23.93
N ARG A 217 10.72 14.95 23.16
CA ARG A 217 12.05 14.69 22.57
C ARG A 217 12.22 15.28 21.17
N GLY A 218 11.17 15.85 20.60
CA GLY A 218 11.19 16.44 19.26
C GLY A 218 11.27 15.41 18.15
N TYR A 219 10.75 14.18 18.34
CA TYR A 219 10.80 13.14 17.31
C TYR A 219 9.45 12.90 16.64
N CYS A 220 9.48 12.79 15.32
CA CYS A 220 8.35 12.30 14.53
C CYS A 220 8.35 10.78 14.54
N GLN A 221 7.98 10.21 15.68
CA GLN A 221 7.78 8.78 15.86
C GLN A 221 6.57 8.55 16.74
N TRP A 222 6.04 7.34 16.73
CA TRP A 222 5.01 6.99 17.68
C TRP A 222 5.58 6.92 19.08
N ASP A 223 4.95 7.66 19.97
CA ASP A 223 5.28 7.62 21.37
C ASP A 223 4.69 6.34 21.97
N PHE A 224 5.57 5.49 22.48
CA PHE A 224 5.16 4.25 23.14
C PHE A 224 5.07 4.55 24.64
N GLU A 225 3.84 4.58 25.17
CA GLU A 225 3.62 4.76 26.62
C GLU A 225 4.41 3.71 27.40
N GLU A 226 5.16 4.12 28.43
CA GLU A 226 5.80 3.22 29.39
C GLU A 226 5.08 3.32 30.74
N PRO A 227 4.43 2.26 31.23
CA PRO A 227 4.39 0.88 30.71
C PRO A 227 3.48 0.69 29.47
N CYS A 228 3.89 -0.21 28.57
CA CYS A 228 3.27 -0.38 27.24
C CYS A 228 1.87 -0.99 27.19
N VAL A 229 1.06 -0.97 28.26
CA VAL A 229 -0.16 -1.79 28.38
C VAL A 229 -1.06 -1.70 27.14
N LYS A 230 -1.44 -0.48 26.73
CA LYS A 230 -2.31 -0.26 25.57
C LYS A 230 -1.63 -0.64 24.25
N THR A 231 -0.40 -0.18 24.04
CA THR A 231 0.33 -0.43 22.80
C THR A 231 0.68 -1.91 22.63
N CYS A 232 1.00 -2.60 23.71
CA CYS A 232 1.28 -4.03 23.72
C CYS A 232 0.00 -4.84 23.42
N ILE A 233 -1.15 -4.50 24.01
CA ILE A 233 -2.43 -5.11 23.62
C ILE A 233 -2.68 -4.92 22.12
N PHE A 234 -2.48 -3.69 21.61
CA PHE A 234 -2.63 -3.40 20.19
C PHE A 234 -1.68 -4.24 19.31
N LEU A 235 -0.40 -4.33 19.66
CA LEU A 235 0.59 -5.12 18.92
C LEU A 235 0.21 -6.60 18.86
N TRP A 236 -0.28 -7.18 19.96
CA TRP A 236 -0.80 -8.54 19.98
C TRP A 236 -2.05 -8.70 19.12
N MET A 237 -2.97 -7.73 19.16
CA MET A 237 -4.17 -7.73 18.31
C MET A 237 -3.80 -7.73 16.82
N ILE A 238 -2.87 -6.88 16.39
CA ILE A 238 -2.39 -6.87 15.00
C ILE A 238 -1.69 -8.18 14.65
N LEU A 239 -0.76 -8.63 15.49
CA LEU A 239 -0.04 -9.88 15.26
C LEU A 239 -0.99 -11.07 15.09
N LEU A 240 -2.02 -11.17 15.93
CA LEU A 240 -2.97 -12.28 15.88
C LEU A 240 -3.97 -12.14 14.73
N PHE A 241 -4.64 -10.99 14.59
CA PHE A 241 -5.78 -10.85 13.68
C PHE A 241 -5.42 -10.34 12.29
N VAL A 242 -4.26 -9.69 12.11
CA VAL A 242 -3.83 -9.15 10.81
C VAL A 242 -2.74 -10.02 10.18
N ASN A 243 -1.90 -10.68 10.98
CA ASN A 243 -0.85 -11.56 10.46
C ASN A 243 -1.19 -13.04 10.66
N ILE A 244 -1.14 -13.56 11.90
CA ILE A 244 -1.14 -15.01 12.15
C ILE A 244 -2.44 -15.69 11.71
N LEU A 245 -3.59 -15.22 12.19
CA LEU A 245 -4.89 -15.85 11.93
C LEU A 245 -5.22 -15.92 10.42
N PRO A 246 -5.22 -14.81 9.66
CA PRO A 246 -5.54 -14.89 8.24
C PRO A 246 -4.51 -15.69 7.45
N SER A 247 -3.21 -15.63 7.77
CA SER A 247 -2.19 -16.44 7.09
C SER A 247 -2.39 -17.93 7.33
N ILE A 248 -2.68 -18.37 8.56
CA ILE A 248 -2.97 -19.78 8.85
C ILE A 248 -4.25 -20.23 8.13
N LEU A 249 -5.32 -19.45 8.22
CA LEU A 249 -6.58 -19.77 7.56
C LEU A 249 -6.42 -19.87 6.04
N LEU A 250 -5.72 -18.92 5.42
CA LEU A 250 -5.45 -18.91 3.98
C LEU A 250 -4.56 -20.09 3.58
N LEU A 251 -3.52 -20.41 4.36
CA LEU A 251 -2.63 -21.55 4.13
C LEU A 251 -3.42 -22.87 4.18
N VAL A 252 -4.22 -23.09 5.23
CA VAL A 252 -5.05 -24.30 5.39
C VAL A 252 -6.02 -24.42 4.23
N LEU A 253 -6.76 -23.37 3.89
CA LEU A 253 -7.69 -23.38 2.75
C LEU A 253 -6.99 -23.68 1.42
N THR A 254 -5.79 -23.12 1.23
CA THR A 254 -4.99 -23.36 0.02
C THR A 254 -4.56 -24.82 -0.08
N ILE A 255 -4.07 -25.43 1.01
CA ILE A 255 -3.72 -26.85 1.07
C ILE A 255 -4.93 -27.73 0.76
N LEU A 256 -6.07 -27.48 1.40
CA LEU A 256 -7.30 -28.24 1.17
C LEU A 256 -7.79 -28.11 -0.28
N MET A 257 -7.68 -26.91 -0.86
CA MET A 257 -8.04 -26.67 -2.25
C MET A 257 -7.13 -27.43 -3.21
N ILE A 258 -5.82 -27.42 -2.97
CA ILE A 258 -4.83 -28.17 -3.76
C ILE A 258 -5.15 -29.68 -3.71
N GLN A 259 -5.31 -30.26 -2.52
CA GLN A 259 -5.62 -31.68 -2.34
C GLN A 259 -6.89 -32.08 -3.12
N LYS A 260 -7.94 -31.26 -3.04
CA LYS A 260 -9.20 -31.55 -3.73
C LYS A 260 -9.06 -31.46 -5.25
N LEU A 261 -8.34 -30.47 -5.76
CA LEU A 261 -8.07 -30.29 -7.20
C LEU A 261 -7.24 -31.46 -7.78
N PHE A 262 -6.28 -31.98 -7.01
CA PHE A 262 -5.51 -33.17 -7.39
C PHE A 262 -6.38 -34.43 -7.40
N ASN A 263 -7.20 -34.65 -6.38
CA ASN A 263 -8.07 -35.83 -6.31
C ASN A 263 -9.12 -35.85 -7.45
N GLN A 264 -9.64 -34.68 -7.83
CA GLN A 264 -10.55 -34.53 -8.99
C GLN A 264 -9.84 -34.75 -10.33
N ASN A 265 -8.53 -34.52 -10.43
CA ASN A 265 -7.75 -34.81 -11.64
C ASN A 265 -7.56 -36.32 -11.84
N ILE A 266 -7.33 -37.06 -10.75
CA ILE A 266 -7.11 -38.51 -10.77
C ILE A 266 -8.43 -39.25 -11.04
N ARG A 267 -9.51 -38.81 -10.40
CA ARG A 267 -10.85 -39.35 -10.60
C ARG A 267 -11.45 -38.77 -11.88
N LYS A 268 -11.01 -39.26 -13.05
CA LYS A 268 -11.63 -38.93 -14.35
C LYS A 268 -13.11 -39.31 -14.30
N GLU A 269 -13.99 -38.38 -13.93
CA GLU A 269 -15.41 -38.64 -13.85
C GLU A 269 -15.99 -38.87 -15.25
N SER A 270 -16.28 -40.14 -15.49
CA SER A 270 -17.17 -40.67 -16.51
C SER A 270 -18.60 -40.17 -16.30
N PHE A 271 -19.25 -39.75 -17.38
CA PHE A 271 -20.69 -39.46 -17.51
C PHE A 271 -21.28 -38.33 -16.64
N THR A 272 -21.10 -37.08 -17.07
CA THR A 272 -22.06 -35.99 -16.80
C THR A 272 -22.31 -35.18 -18.08
N ALA A 273 -23.55 -34.70 -18.24
CA ALA A 273 -23.97 -33.86 -19.37
C ALA A 273 -22.94 -32.75 -19.67
N GLU A 274 -22.65 -32.53 -20.95
CA GLU A 274 -21.59 -31.65 -21.45
C GLU A 274 -21.60 -30.25 -20.79
N GLN A 275 -22.79 -29.72 -20.54
CA GLN A 275 -22.99 -28.41 -19.90
C GLN A 275 -22.54 -28.35 -18.42
N ASN A 276 -22.64 -29.47 -17.68
CA ASN A 276 -22.14 -29.55 -16.30
C ASN A 276 -20.61 -29.69 -16.27
N ARG A 277 -20.04 -30.38 -17.26
CA ARG A 277 -18.58 -30.52 -17.42
C ARG A 277 -17.90 -29.18 -17.69
N ASP A 278 -18.46 -28.36 -18.56
CA ASP A 278 -17.93 -27.02 -18.85
C ASP A 278 -17.96 -26.09 -17.64
N ARG A 279 -19.05 -26.12 -16.87
CA ARG A 279 -19.18 -25.34 -15.63
C ARG A 279 -18.18 -25.81 -14.57
N ALA A 280 -18.02 -27.12 -14.39
CA ALA A 280 -17.04 -27.67 -13.45
C ALA A 280 -15.61 -27.27 -13.83
N GLN A 281 -15.26 -27.33 -15.12
CA GLN A 281 -13.93 -26.93 -15.61
C GLN A 281 -13.67 -25.42 -15.45
N GLN A 282 -14.69 -24.58 -15.61
CA GLN A 282 -14.58 -23.14 -15.33
C GLN A 282 -14.35 -22.86 -13.85
N ASN A 283 -15.11 -23.50 -12.96
CA ASN A 283 -14.94 -23.38 -11.51
C ASN A 283 -13.56 -23.86 -11.07
N LYS A 284 -13.06 -24.95 -11.66
CA LYS A 284 -11.72 -25.47 -11.42
C LYS A 284 -10.64 -24.46 -11.81
N ARG A 285 -10.70 -23.90 -13.03
CA ARG A 285 -9.74 -22.88 -13.49
C ARG A 285 -9.77 -21.64 -12.59
N ALA A 286 -10.96 -21.19 -12.19
CA ALA A 286 -11.11 -20.06 -11.28
C ALA A 286 -10.51 -20.35 -9.90
N SER A 287 -10.63 -21.58 -9.40
CA SER A 287 -10.04 -21.99 -8.12
C SER A 287 -8.52 -22.06 -8.20
N ILE A 288 -7.95 -22.57 -9.31
CA ILE A 288 -6.48 -22.58 -9.54
C ILE A 288 -5.90 -21.17 -9.51
N ILE A 289 -6.58 -20.18 -10.11
CA ILE A 289 -6.15 -18.78 -10.05
C ILE A 289 -6.07 -18.30 -8.59
N VAL A 290 -7.07 -18.60 -7.78
CA VAL A 290 -7.10 -18.21 -6.36
C VAL A 290 -6.01 -18.92 -5.55
N VAL A 291 -5.68 -20.19 -5.86
CA VAL A 291 -4.52 -20.88 -5.24
C VAL A 291 -3.25 -20.07 -5.48
N TRP A 292 -2.98 -19.66 -6.72
CA TRP A 292 -1.77 -18.90 -7.05
C TRP A 292 -1.72 -17.54 -6.38
N ILE A 293 -2.83 -16.81 -6.38
CA ILE A 293 -2.96 -15.53 -5.66
C ILE A 293 -2.65 -15.73 -4.17
N ALA A 294 -3.24 -16.75 -3.54
CA ALA A 294 -3.02 -17.04 -2.12
C ALA A 294 -1.57 -17.40 -1.82
N ILE A 295 -0.91 -18.21 -2.65
CA ILE A 295 0.50 -18.56 -2.47
C ILE A 295 1.38 -17.32 -2.58
N ILE A 296 1.19 -16.50 -3.62
CA ILE A 296 1.96 -15.26 -3.83
C ILE A 296 1.80 -14.31 -2.65
N PHE A 297 0.58 -14.21 -2.11
CA PHE A 297 0.26 -13.39 -0.95
C PHE A 297 0.94 -13.89 0.33
N LEU A 298 1.03 -15.21 0.53
CA LEU A 298 1.64 -15.80 1.74
C LEU A 298 3.16 -15.62 1.81
N ILE A 299 3.85 -15.45 0.67
CA ILE A 299 5.31 -15.33 0.60
C ILE A 299 5.86 -14.16 1.43
N PRO A 300 5.39 -12.90 1.27
CA PRO A 300 5.85 -11.79 2.12
C PRO A 300 5.23 -11.81 3.53
N GLU A 301 4.01 -12.32 3.68
CA GLU A 301 3.25 -12.26 4.94
C GLU A 301 3.81 -13.17 6.03
N ILE A 302 4.20 -14.41 5.70
CA ILE A 302 4.71 -15.36 6.70
C ILE A 302 6.03 -14.87 7.32
N PRO A 303 7.07 -14.47 6.55
CA PRO A 303 8.31 -13.95 7.11
C PRO A 303 8.10 -12.70 7.96
N TYR A 304 7.22 -11.79 7.52
CA TYR A 304 6.95 -10.56 8.26
C TYR A 304 6.16 -10.83 9.55
N GLY A 305 5.22 -11.78 9.53
CA GLY A 305 4.53 -12.24 10.74
C GLY A 305 5.49 -12.83 11.77
N ILE A 306 6.50 -13.61 11.33
CA ILE A 306 7.55 -14.14 12.21
C ILE A 306 8.41 -12.99 12.77
N PHE A 307 8.80 -12.03 11.93
CA PHE A 307 9.55 -10.84 12.37
C PHE A 307 8.77 -10.02 13.43
N LEU A 308 7.47 -9.81 13.22
CA LEU A 308 6.61 -9.11 14.17
C LEU A 308 6.51 -9.87 15.49
N LEU A 309 6.33 -11.20 15.45
CA LEU A 309 6.32 -12.05 16.63
C LEU A 309 7.61 -11.91 17.45
N VAL A 310 8.77 -11.98 16.81
CA VAL A 310 10.08 -11.81 17.47
C VAL A 310 10.19 -10.43 18.11
N THR A 311 9.74 -9.39 17.41
CA THR A 311 9.78 -8.00 17.90
C THR A 311 8.91 -7.82 19.15
N VAL A 312 7.69 -8.37 19.14
CA VAL A 312 6.77 -8.31 20.28
C VAL A 312 7.32 -9.08 21.49
N ILE A 313 7.87 -10.28 21.28
CA ILE A 313 8.47 -11.08 22.36
C ILE A 313 9.66 -10.35 22.98
N LYS A 314 10.56 -9.78 22.17
CA LYS A 314 11.72 -9.04 22.68
C LYS A 314 11.32 -7.81 23.49
N LYS A 315 10.32 -7.05 23.02
CA LYS A 315 9.81 -5.87 23.73
C LYS A 315 9.21 -6.24 25.09
N HIS A 316 8.53 -7.38 25.20
CA HIS A 316 7.98 -7.86 26.48
C HIS A 316 9.02 -8.51 27.41
N GLY A 317 10.03 -9.19 26.84
CA GLY A 317 11.01 -9.94 27.61
C GLY A 317 12.08 -9.08 28.29
N GLY A 318 12.00 -7.74 28.21
CA GLY A 318 13.01 -6.82 28.77
C GLY A 318 14.40 -6.93 28.11
N ASN A 319 14.51 -7.68 27.01
CA ASN A 319 15.74 -7.84 26.26
C ASN A 319 15.96 -6.65 25.33
N ASN A 320 17.22 -6.34 25.02
CA ASN A 320 17.57 -5.30 24.05
C ASN A 320 16.70 -5.45 22.79
N SER A 321 15.91 -4.41 22.51
CA SER A 321 15.11 -4.31 21.30
C SER A 321 16.02 -4.45 20.08
N LEU A 322 15.47 -4.95 18.97
CA LEU A 322 16.20 -4.89 17.71
C LEU A 322 16.62 -3.44 17.43
N THR A 323 17.83 -3.26 16.90
CA THR A 323 18.30 -1.93 16.51
C THR A 323 17.31 -1.30 15.54
N LEU A 324 17.03 0.00 15.69
CA LEU A 324 16.10 0.73 14.83
C LEU A 324 16.38 0.52 13.34
N ARG A 325 17.67 0.52 12.96
CA ARG A 325 18.15 0.20 11.61
C ARG A 325 17.66 -1.15 11.09
N THR A 326 17.69 -2.19 11.92
CA THR A 326 17.21 -3.54 11.57
C THR A 326 15.70 -3.54 11.37
N ILE A 327 14.97 -2.84 12.25
CA ILE A 327 13.51 -2.71 12.14
C ILE A 327 13.14 -2.02 10.82
N HIS A 328 13.76 -0.88 10.53
CA HIS A 328 13.52 -0.14 9.28
C HIS A 328 13.88 -0.98 8.05
N LEU A 329 15.01 -1.69 8.07
CA LEU A 329 15.42 -2.57 6.97
C LEU A 329 14.39 -3.68 6.71
N CYS A 330 13.93 -4.37 7.77
CA CYS A 330 12.92 -5.41 7.65
C CYS A 330 11.59 -4.86 7.12
N HIS A 331 11.15 -3.68 7.59
CA HIS A 331 9.96 -3.02 7.07
C HIS A 331 10.09 -2.67 5.59
N VAL A 332 11.21 -2.07 5.17
CA VAL A 332 11.47 -1.73 3.76
C VAL A 332 11.41 -2.98 2.87
N ILE A 333 12.09 -4.06 3.27
CA ILE A 333 12.09 -5.32 2.51
C ILE A 333 10.68 -5.88 2.39
N TYR A 334 9.93 -5.92 3.49
CA TYR A 334 8.55 -6.39 3.50
C TYR A 334 7.65 -5.55 2.60
N GLU A 335 7.74 -4.23 2.71
CA GLU A 335 6.96 -3.29 1.93
C GLU A 335 7.21 -3.48 0.42
N ILE A 336 8.47 -3.62 0.00
CA ILE A 336 8.81 -3.90 -1.40
C ILE A 336 8.27 -5.28 -1.85
N ALA A 337 8.47 -6.32 -1.04
CA ALA A 337 7.97 -7.66 -1.37
C ALA A 337 6.44 -7.71 -1.46
N LEU A 338 5.75 -6.94 -0.62
CA LEU A 338 4.30 -6.81 -0.60
C LEU A 338 3.79 -6.17 -1.91
N LEU A 339 4.38 -5.07 -2.36
CA LEU A 339 3.99 -4.44 -3.63
C LEU A 339 4.23 -5.36 -4.83
N ILE A 340 5.33 -6.10 -4.83
CA ILE A 340 5.61 -7.11 -5.86
C ILE A 340 4.51 -8.18 -5.86
N SER A 341 4.06 -8.63 -4.68
CA SER A 341 2.98 -9.61 -4.57
C SER A 341 1.65 -9.08 -5.13
N PHE A 342 1.32 -7.82 -4.89
CA PHE A 342 0.12 -7.17 -5.45
C PHE A 342 0.21 -7.07 -6.96
N HIS A 343 1.34 -6.64 -7.50
CA HIS A 343 1.55 -6.55 -8.94
C HIS A 343 1.50 -7.92 -9.62
N ALA A 344 2.01 -8.97 -8.96
CA ALA A 344 2.00 -10.33 -9.49
C ALA A 344 0.58 -10.86 -9.76
N ASN A 345 -0.45 -10.37 -9.05
CA ASN A 345 -1.86 -10.72 -9.32
C ASN A 345 -2.24 -10.45 -10.78
N PHE A 346 -1.80 -9.32 -11.37
CA PHE A 346 -2.03 -9.01 -12.78
C PHE A 346 -1.46 -10.09 -13.70
N TRP A 347 -0.23 -10.51 -13.46
CA TRP A 347 0.44 -11.55 -14.25
C TRP A 347 -0.22 -12.91 -14.10
N VAL A 348 -0.72 -13.27 -12.91
CA VAL A 348 -1.51 -14.50 -12.72
C VAL A 348 -2.72 -14.50 -13.65
N TYR A 349 -3.45 -13.39 -13.77
CA TYR A 349 -4.58 -13.29 -14.70
C TYR A 349 -4.15 -13.37 -16.17
N ILE A 350 -3.06 -12.71 -16.54
CA ILE A 350 -2.53 -12.76 -17.92
C ILE A 350 -2.10 -14.19 -18.29
N ILE A 351 -1.43 -14.91 -17.40
CA ILE A 351 -0.90 -16.24 -17.71
C ILE A 351 -2.02 -17.28 -17.73
N ILE A 352 -2.88 -17.28 -16.70
CA ILE A 352 -3.82 -18.38 -16.43
C ILE A 352 -5.24 -18.08 -16.94
N ASN A 353 -5.72 -16.84 -16.84
CA ASN A 353 -7.12 -16.49 -17.10
C ASN A 353 -7.36 -16.10 -18.58
N ARG A 354 -7.72 -17.10 -19.41
CA ARG A 354 -8.03 -16.87 -20.83
C ARG A 354 -9.15 -15.84 -21.05
N ARG A 355 -10.23 -15.88 -20.27
CA ARG A 355 -11.35 -14.92 -20.41
C ARG A 355 -10.91 -13.49 -20.15
N PHE A 356 -10.08 -13.31 -19.11
CA PHE A 356 -9.48 -12.01 -18.81
C PHE A 356 -8.68 -11.47 -19.99
N ARG A 357 -7.80 -12.29 -20.57
CA ARG A 357 -7.02 -11.89 -21.76
C ARG A 357 -7.89 -11.52 -22.95
N ASP A 358 -8.94 -12.29 -23.23
CA ASP A 358 -9.81 -12.06 -24.38
C ASP A 358 -10.56 -10.72 -24.23
N GLU A 359 -11.02 -10.41 -23.02
CA GLU A 359 -11.66 -9.14 -22.70
C GLU A 359 -10.69 -7.96 -22.72
N LEU A 360 -9.49 -8.14 -22.17
CA LEU A 360 -8.44 -7.13 -22.22
C LEU A 360 -8.06 -6.78 -23.66
N LYS A 361 -7.83 -7.79 -24.51
CA LYS A 361 -7.60 -7.60 -25.95
C LYS A 361 -8.76 -6.91 -26.64
N SER A 362 -9.99 -7.26 -26.26
CA SER A 362 -11.20 -6.61 -26.78
C SER A 362 -11.23 -5.12 -26.41
N MET A 363 -10.87 -4.74 -25.18
CA MET A 363 -10.78 -3.35 -24.75
C MET A 363 -9.76 -2.56 -25.57
N PHE A 364 -8.54 -3.09 -25.72
CA PHE A 364 -7.50 -2.44 -26.51
C PHE A 364 -7.91 -2.29 -27.98
N ARG A 365 -8.52 -3.31 -28.60
CA ARG A 365 -9.02 -3.20 -29.99
C ARG A 365 -10.11 -2.13 -30.14
N HIS A 366 -11.05 -2.03 -29.20
CA HIS A 366 -12.07 -0.98 -29.25
C HIS A 366 -11.48 0.40 -29.00
N GLY A 367 -10.58 0.54 -28.03
CA GLY A 367 -9.87 1.80 -27.75
C GLY A 367 -9.09 2.30 -28.96
N ILE A 368 -8.33 1.42 -29.62
CA ILE A 368 -7.59 1.74 -30.85
C ILE A 368 -8.54 2.14 -31.98
N ARG A 369 -9.66 1.40 -32.19
CA ARG A 369 -10.66 1.77 -33.21
C ARG A 369 -11.32 3.12 -32.95
N THR A 370 -11.64 3.44 -31.69
CA THR A 370 -12.21 4.74 -31.32
C THR A 370 -11.22 5.87 -31.47
N LEU A 371 -9.94 5.66 -31.12
CA LEU A 371 -8.87 6.64 -31.34
C LEU A 371 -8.63 6.89 -32.84
N MET A 372 -8.57 5.83 -33.65
CA MET A 372 -8.43 5.96 -35.11
C MET A 372 -9.66 6.64 -35.74
N SER A 373 -10.89 6.30 -35.31
CA SER A 373 -12.10 6.96 -35.78
C SER A 373 -12.14 8.46 -35.41
N LYS A 374 -11.74 8.83 -34.19
CA LYS A 374 -11.63 10.25 -33.79
C LYS A 374 -10.56 10.99 -34.59
N SER A 375 -9.44 10.35 -34.89
CA SER A 375 -8.40 10.91 -35.77
C SER A 375 -8.90 11.12 -37.19
N SER A 376 -9.64 10.16 -37.76
CA SER A 376 -10.23 10.30 -39.09
C SER A 376 -11.32 11.38 -39.12
N THR A 377 -12.17 11.49 -38.10
CA THR A 377 -13.18 12.56 -38.02
C THR A 377 -12.53 13.94 -37.84
N ALA A 378 -11.45 14.04 -37.08
CA ALA A 378 -10.67 15.28 -36.95
C ALA A 378 -10.08 15.69 -38.31
N SER A 379 -9.44 14.77 -39.04
CA SER A 379 -8.90 15.05 -40.38
C SER A 379 -9.99 15.44 -41.40
N ILE A 380 -11.16 14.78 -41.39
CA ILE A 380 -12.29 15.10 -42.28
C ILE A 380 -12.88 16.49 -41.96
N THR A 381 -12.93 16.87 -40.68
CA THR A 381 -13.42 18.19 -40.25
C THR A 381 -12.46 19.30 -40.69
N THR A 382 -11.14 19.06 -40.63
CA THR A 382 -10.12 20.01 -41.10
C THR A 382 -10.17 20.18 -42.62
N VAL A 383 -10.27 19.07 -43.37
CA VAL A 383 -10.40 19.11 -44.84
C VAL A 383 -11.71 19.78 -45.28
N SER A 384 -12.85 19.52 -44.61
CA SER A 384 -14.11 20.22 -44.91
C SER A 384 -14.04 21.73 -44.61
N LYS A 385 -13.32 22.13 -43.55
CA LYS A 385 -13.09 23.55 -43.26
C LYS A 385 -12.21 24.23 -44.30
N GLU A 386 -11.17 23.55 -44.78
CA GLU A 386 -10.33 24.06 -45.87
C GLU A 386 -11.11 24.14 -47.18
N MET A 387 -11.87 23.10 -47.53
CA MET A 387 -12.67 23.06 -48.76
C MET A 387 -13.76 24.14 -48.78
N ASN A 388 -14.42 24.40 -47.65
CA ASN A 388 -15.38 25.51 -47.53
C ASN A 388 -14.70 26.88 -47.61
N ARG A 389 -13.46 27.01 -47.12
CA ARG A 389 -12.68 28.26 -47.21
C ARG A 389 -12.18 28.51 -48.65
N SER A 390 -11.82 27.46 -49.37
CA SER A 390 -11.47 27.51 -50.80
C SER A 390 -12.70 27.86 -51.65
N GLN A 391 -13.86 27.25 -51.39
CA GLN A 391 -15.10 27.60 -52.08
C GLN A 391 -15.50 29.07 -51.86
N SER A 392 -15.41 29.59 -50.63
CA SER A 392 -15.75 31.00 -50.36
C SER A 392 -14.78 32.00 -51.01
N GLN A 393 -13.53 31.60 -51.29
CA GLN A 393 -12.57 32.43 -52.04
C GLN A 393 -12.86 32.40 -53.54
N ILE A 394 -13.31 31.27 -54.09
CA ILE A 394 -13.70 31.15 -55.50
C ILE A 394 -14.97 31.98 -55.78
N THR A 395 -15.98 31.96 -54.90
CA THR A 395 -17.20 32.76 -55.07
C THR A 395 -16.92 34.27 -55.04
N LYS A 396 -15.97 34.71 -54.21
CA LYS A 396 -15.54 36.12 -54.18
C LYS A 396 -14.68 36.52 -55.39
N GLY A 397 -14.05 35.57 -56.08
CA GLY A 397 -13.27 35.83 -57.30
C GLY A 397 -14.13 35.95 -58.55
N THR A 398 -15.27 35.24 -58.62
CA THR A 398 -16.21 35.32 -59.74
C THR A 398 -17.00 36.64 -59.76
N ASP A 399 -17.34 37.21 -58.60
CA ASP A 399 -18.06 38.50 -58.52
C ASP A 399 -17.20 39.70 -58.96
N VAL A 400 -15.87 39.57 -58.97
CA VAL A 400 -14.95 40.66 -59.39
C VAL A 400 -14.78 40.71 -60.91
N ASN A 401 -14.94 39.59 -61.62
CA ASN A 401 -14.77 39.55 -63.08
C ASN A 401 -16.02 39.96 -63.88
N GLU A 402 -17.21 40.01 -63.25
CA GLU A 402 -18.43 40.49 -63.91
C GLU A 402 -18.60 42.02 -63.87
N GLN A 403 -17.81 42.74 -63.07
CA GLN A 403 -17.84 44.21 -63.01
C GLN A 403 -16.86 44.92 -63.95
N SER A 404 -16.03 44.21 -64.70
CA SER A 404 -14.99 44.80 -65.58
C SER A 404 -15.32 44.79 -67.09
N THR A 405 -16.55 44.48 -67.50
CA THR A 405 -16.97 44.43 -68.92
C THR A 405 -18.10 45.41 -69.28
N LEU A 406 -18.31 46.44 -68.47
CA LEU A 406 -19.26 47.53 -68.74
C LEU A 406 -18.61 48.88 -68.43
N VAL A 407 -17.67 49.31 -69.26
CA VAL A 407 -17.39 50.72 -69.60
C VAL A 407 -16.96 50.79 -71.07
#